data_AF-A0A1D1ZJL4-F1
#
_entry.id   AF-A0A1D1ZJL4-F1
#
_cell.length_a   1.000
_cell.length_b   1.000
_cell.length_c   1.000
_cell.angle_alpha   90.00
_cell.angle_beta   90.00
_cell.angle_gamma   90.00
#
_symmetry.space_group_name_H-M   'P 1'
#
loop_
_entity.id
_entity.type
_entity.pdbx_description
1 polymer ?
#
loop_
_entity_poly.entity_id
_entity_poly.type
_entity_poly.pdbx_seq_one_letter_code
_entity_poly.pdbx_strand_id
1 'polypeptide(L)'
;MQPTASFKLAFLRHMLVGLRQGGASSGSTSILERKRAVKLTADMAMAVARGSRRWSRALVADLSRQDKTKALARCIMGEQFERLSSPHPTDCRASTCKKILRRSFRVRSKIRKRPPAPRRAAASASLLAKRMVKKRTQVLKRLVPGGESLDDLSLLEETRDYIVCLRAQVDLMQRLTNALGQSKRSGSQPACGRPEQEDSCEGMTRLLPFSSCLPPAAVPLFQVPVHNGKGTVPCNPHRQVSSRWDMKKP
;
A
#
# COMPACT_ATOMS: atom_id res chain seq x y z
N MET A 1 -3.14 -9.26 -5.04
CA MET A 1 -3.04 -7.82 -5.40
C MET A 1 -1.59 -7.43 -5.31
N GLN A 2 -0.93 -7.25 -6.45
CA GLN A 2 0.47 -6.87 -6.51
C GLN A 2 0.59 -5.35 -6.72
N PRO A 3 1.65 -4.70 -6.23
CA PRO A 3 1.88 -3.28 -6.51
C PRO A 3 2.15 -3.08 -8.01
N THR A 4 1.58 -2.05 -8.62
CA THR A 4 1.76 -1.76 -10.05
C THR A 4 3.22 -1.36 -10.34
N ALA A 5 3.68 -1.60 -11.57
CA ALA A 5 5.02 -1.20 -11.99
C ALA A 5 5.21 0.33 -11.89
N SER A 6 4.19 1.10 -12.27
CA SER A 6 4.19 2.56 -12.17
C SER A 6 4.36 3.05 -10.73
N PHE A 7 3.65 2.43 -9.77
CA PHE A 7 3.78 2.74 -8.36
C PHE A 7 5.19 2.42 -7.84
N LYS A 8 5.72 1.23 -8.14
CA LYS A 8 7.08 0.83 -7.72
C LYS A 8 8.13 1.79 -8.26
N LEU A 9 8.01 2.21 -9.51
CA LEU A 9 8.94 3.16 -10.14
C LEU A 9 8.84 4.56 -9.52
N ALA A 10 7.62 5.08 -9.32
CA ALA A 10 7.42 6.37 -8.65
C ALA A 10 7.99 6.33 -7.22
N PHE A 11 7.74 5.24 -6.50
CA PHE A 11 8.25 5.05 -5.15
C PHE A 11 9.78 5.02 -5.10
N LEU A 12 10.42 4.26 -5.99
CA LEU A 12 11.88 4.24 -6.12
C LEU A 12 12.45 5.63 -6.41
N ARG A 13 11.83 6.38 -7.33
CA ARG A 13 12.28 7.75 -7.68
C ARG A 13 12.25 8.66 -6.46
N HIS A 14 11.13 8.73 -5.73
CA HIS A 14 11.04 9.55 -4.52
C HIS A 14 11.98 9.09 -3.41
N MET A 15 12.20 7.77 -3.27
CA MET A 15 13.12 7.20 -2.30
C MET A 15 14.57 7.64 -2.57
N LEU A 16 15.02 7.55 -3.82
CA LEU A 16 16.38 7.95 -4.21
C LEU A 16 16.61 9.46 -4.02
N VAL A 17 15.62 10.29 -4.37
CA VAL A 17 15.67 11.74 -4.14
C VAL A 17 15.83 12.04 -2.64
N GLY A 18 15.02 11.42 -1.78
CA GLY A 18 15.09 11.65 -0.34
C GLY A 18 16.39 11.15 0.31
N LEU A 19 16.90 9.99 -0.13
CA LEU A 19 18.18 9.47 0.37
C LEU A 19 19.36 10.34 -0.03
N ARG A 20 19.40 10.85 -1.27
CA ARG A 20 20.45 11.77 -1.73
C ARG A 20 20.46 13.06 -0.90
N GLN A 21 19.28 13.61 -0.61
CA GLN A 21 19.17 14.85 0.16
C GLN A 21 19.46 14.65 1.66
N GLY A 22 19.05 13.51 2.23
CA GLY A 22 19.37 13.15 3.62
C GLY A 22 20.84 12.82 3.85
N GLY A 23 21.57 12.40 2.81
CA GLY A 23 23.02 12.18 2.86
C GLY A 23 23.88 13.44 2.64
N ALA A 24 23.30 14.52 2.10
CA ALA A 24 24.01 15.77 1.82
C ALA A 24 24.01 16.76 3.01
N SER A 25 23.36 16.41 4.13
CA SER A 25 23.44 17.21 5.36
C SER A 25 24.81 17.00 6.02
N SER A 26 25.73 17.91 5.71
CA SER A 26 27.10 17.95 6.22
C SER A 26 27.14 17.93 7.76
N GLY A 27 27.67 16.85 8.33
CA GLY A 27 27.88 16.66 9.77
C GLY A 27 27.91 15.18 10.17
N SER A 28 28.55 14.86 11.30
CA SER A 28 28.57 13.52 11.92
C SER A 28 27.19 13.15 12.50
N THR A 29 26.21 12.94 11.62
CA THR A 29 24.86 12.52 12.02
C THR A 29 24.91 11.20 12.77
N SER A 30 24.25 11.16 13.93
CA SER A 30 24.18 9.95 14.73
C SER A 30 23.51 8.82 13.93
N ILE A 31 23.86 7.57 14.25
CA ILE A 31 23.22 6.40 13.62
C ILE A 31 21.69 6.47 13.77
N LEU A 32 21.21 6.97 14.91
CA LEU A 32 19.78 7.11 15.20
C LEU A 32 19.11 8.13 14.27
N GLU A 33 19.74 9.28 14.00
CA GLU A 33 19.23 10.29 13.08
C GLU A 33 19.18 9.76 11.66
N ARG A 34 20.23 9.06 11.20
CA ARG A 34 20.25 8.42 9.89
C ARG A 34 19.12 7.39 9.75
N LYS A 35 18.90 6.55 10.78
CA LYS A 35 17.78 5.59 10.80
C LYS A 35 16.43 6.28 10.71
N ARG A 36 16.23 7.38 11.45
CA ARG A 36 15.00 8.17 11.40
C ARG A 36 14.80 8.79 10.01
N ALA A 37 15.84 9.40 9.43
CA ALA A 37 15.78 10.00 8.11
C ALA A 37 15.40 8.99 7.02
N VAL A 38 15.99 7.78 7.06
CA VAL A 38 15.65 6.69 6.13
C VAL A 38 14.18 6.28 6.29
N LYS A 39 13.70 6.11 7.52
CA LYS A 39 12.30 5.76 7.79
C LYS A 39 11.35 6.83 7.25
N LEU A 40 11.59 8.09 7.60
CA LEU A 40 10.77 9.23 7.17
C LEU A 40 10.76 9.36 5.65
N THR A 41 11.91 9.19 5.00
CA THR A 41 12.04 9.19 3.54
C THR A 41 11.20 8.08 2.91
N ALA A 42 11.27 6.85 3.45
CA ALA A 42 10.50 5.73 2.92
C ALA A 42 8.99 5.94 3.09
N ASP A 43 8.55 6.39 4.26
CA ASP A 43 7.15 6.64 4.56
C ASP A 43 6.61 7.77 3.64
N MET A 44 7.35 8.88 3.51
CA MET A 44 7.03 9.98 2.60
C MET A 44 6.96 9.52 1.14
N ALA A 45 8.04 8.89 0.63
CA ALA A 45 8.13 8.45 -0.75
C ALA A 45 7.01 7.47 -1.12
N MET A 46 6.63 6.58 -0.20
CA MET A 46 5.53 5.64 -0.40
C MET A 46 4.18 6.35 -0.49
N ALA A 47 3.88 7.27 0.46
CA ALA A 47 2.61 7.99 0.46
C ALA A 47 2.43 8.82 -0.83
N VAL A 48 3.52 9.43 -1.29
CA VAL A 48 3.53 10.32 -2.45
C VAL A 48 3.38 9.53 -3.74
N ALA A 49 4.15 8.45 -3.89
CA ALA A 49 4.02 7.53 -5.01
C ALA A 49 2.62 6.92 -5.10
N ARG A 50 1.96 6.69 -3.95
CA ARG A 50 0.60 6.16 -3.92
C ARG A 50 -0.45 7.21 -4.28
N GLY A 51 -0.26 8.47 -3.89
CA GLY A 51 -1.11 9.58 -4.27
C GLY A 51 -2.35 9.75 -3.38
N SER A 52 -3.54 9.77 -3.97
CA SER A 52 -4.78 10.32 -3.41
C SER A 52 -5.50 9.48 -2.34
N ARG A 53 -4.85 8.49 -1.74
CA ARG A 53 -5.45 7.67 -0.67
C ARG A 53 -5.57 8.47 0.63
N ARG A 54 -6.54 8.11 1.48
CA ARG A 54 -6.70 8.79 2.77
C ARG A 54 -5.55 8.45 3.70
N TRP A 55 -5.10 7.19 3.71
CA TRP A 55 -3.95 6.81 4.53
C TRP A 55 -2.66 7.53 4.09
N SER A 56 -2.45 7.73 2.78
CA SER A 56 -1.25 8.43 2.29
C SER A 56 -1.30 9.92 2.64
N ARG A 57 -2.45 10.58 2.49
CA ARG A 57 -2.64 11.98 2.91
C ARG A 57 -2.45 12.14 4.42
N ALA A 58 -3.00 11.23 5.23
CA ALA A 58 -2.83 11.26 6.68
C ALA A 58 -1.36 11.10 7.07
N LEU A 59 -0.62 10.24 6.36
CA LEU A 59 0.80 10.04 6.58
C LEU A 59 1.63 11.28 6.19
N VAL A 60 1.34 11.92 5.05
CA VAL A 60 1.95 13.21 4.66
C VAL A 60 1.67 14.30 5.70
N ALA A 61 0.43 14.41 6.18
CA ALA A 61 0.04 15.39 7.18
C ALA A 61 0.75 15.14 8.53
N ASP A 62 0.87 13.89 8.97
CA ASP A 62 1.59 13.55 10.21
C ASP A 62 3.08 13.89 10.12
N LEU A 63 3.72 13.58 8.99
CA LEU A 63 5.12 13.93 8.72
C LEU A 63 5.34 15.44 8.65
N SER A 64 4.37 16.20 8.12
CA SER A 64 4.43 17.66 8.06
C SER A 64 4.38 18.34 9.43
N ARG A 65 3.84 17.68 10.47
CA ARG A 65 3.78 18.23 11.83
C ARG A 65 5.11 18.15 12.57
N GLN A 66 6.08 17.41 12.03
CA GLN A 66 7.41 17.29 12.59
C GLN A 66 8.32 18.36 11.94
N ASP A 67 8.68 19.40 12.70
CA ASP A 67 9.47 20.53 12.18
C ASP A 67 10.80 20.12 11.53
N LYS A 68 11.45 19.07 12.06
CA LYS A 68 12.69 18.50 11.50
C LYS A 68 12.48 17.79 10.16
N THR A 69 11.28 17.28 9.92
CA THR A 69 10.92 16.49 8.73
C THR A 69 10.37 17.37 7.62
N LYS A 70 9.89 18.59 7.95
CA LYS A 70 9.29 19.54 7.02
C LYS A 70 10.26 19.98 5.91
N ALA A 71 11.54 20.18 6.22
CA ALA A 71 12.55 20.53 5.22
C ALA A 71 12.81 19.37 4.23
N LEU A 72 12.98 18.15 4.74
CA LEU A 72 13.13 16.94 3.93
C LEU A 72 11.89 16.66 3.08
N ALA A 73 10.69 16.87 3.64
CA ALA A 73 9.43 16.75 2.93
C ALA A 73 9.35 17.73 1.76
N ARG A 74 9.67 19.02 1.98
CA ARG A 74 9.72 20.02 0.89
C ARG A 74 10.73 19.64 -0.20
N CYS A 75 11.90 19.13 0.15
CA CYS A 75 12.91 18.71 -0.83
C CYS A 75 12.49 17.47 -1.67
N ILE A 76 11.83 16.48 -1.06
CA ILE A 76 11.37 15.27 -1.78
C ILE A 76 10.21 15.58 -2.73
N MET A 77 9.43 16.62 -2.41
CA MET A 77 8.11 16.85 -2.98
C MET A 77 7.98 18.07 -3.88
N GLY A 78 8.83 19.08 -3.70
CA GLY A 78 8.63 20.40 -4.32
C GLY A 78 7.23 20.97 -4.03
N GLU A 79 6.60 21.58 -5.03
CA GLU A 79 5.26 22.19 -4.95
C GLU A 79 4.12 21.19 -4.64
N GLN A 80 4.32 19.90 -4.90
CA GLN A 80 3.32 18.86 -4.64
C GLN A 80 3.08 18.64 -3.15
N PHE A 81 4.03 19.05 -2.30
CA PHE A 81 3.88 19.03 -0.84
C PHE A 81 2.72 19.92 -0.39
N GLU A 82 2.70 21.17 -0.85
CA GLU A 82 1.68 22.15 -0.44
C GLU A 82 0.28 21.73 -0.94
N ARG A 83 0.20 21.13 -2.13
CA ARG A 83 -1.07 20.61 -2.69
C ARG A 83 -1.60 19.39 -1.92
N LEU A 84 -0.74 18.53 -1.37
CA LEU A 84 -1.13 17.34 -0.61
C LEU A 84 -1.31 17.60 0.89
N SER A 85 -0.54 18.53 1.45
CA SER A 85 -0.65 19.01 2.84
C SER A 85 -1.86 19.95 3.03
N SER A 86 -2.37 20.56 1.95
CA SER A 86 -3.57 21.38 2.01
C SER A 86 -4.81 20.54 2.37
N PRO A 87 -5.57 20.91 3.42
CA PRO A 87 -6.83 20.26 3.77
C PRO A 87 -7.81 20.35 2.60
N HIS A 88 -8.31 19.20 2.12
CA HIS A 88 -9.29 19.22 1.03
C HIS A 88 -10.66 19.63 1.60
N PRO A 89 -11.48 20.45 0.92
CA PRO A 89 -12.83 20.84 1.36
C PRO A 89 -13.80 19.70 1.73
N THR A 90 -13.47 18.44 1.41
CA THR A 90 -14.22 17.26 1.83
C THR A 90 -13.97 16.87 3.29
N ASP A 91 -12.84 17.28 3.90
CA ASP A 91 -12.49 16.95 5.28
C ASP A 91 -13.20 17.87 6.30
N CYS A 92 -13.61 19.07 5.89
CA CYS A 92 -14.27 20.06 6.74
C CYS A 92 -15.81 20.05 6.71
N ARG A 93 -16.46 19.23 5.86
CA ARG A 93 -17.93 19.05 5.92
C ARG A 93 -18.43 18.27 7.13
N ALA A 94 -17.54 17.69 7.93
CA ALA A 94 -17.91 16.92 9.12
C ALA A 94 -18.21 17.79 10.35
N SER A 95 -17.80 19.07 10.40
CA SER A 95 -17.97 19.93 11.58
C SER A 95 -19.29 20.72 11.60
N THR A 96 -19.77 21.21 10.44
CA THR A 96 -20.94 22.10 10.36
C THR A 96 -22.29 21.37 10.24
N CYS A 97 -22.32 20.11 9.79
CA CYS A 97 -23.58 19.38 9.56
C CYS A 97 -24.13 18.63 10.81
N LYS A 98 -23.47 18.71 11.97
CA LYS A 98 -23.90 17.97 13.18
C LYS A 98 -25.24 18.44 13.76
N LYS A 99 -25.67 19.68 13.53
CA LYS A 99 -26.95 20.20 14.07
C LYS A 99 -28.18 19.66 13.32
N ILE A 100 -28.09 19.46 12.01
CA ILE A 100 -29.21 19.00 11.18
C ILE A 100 -29.42 17.49 11.34
N LEU A 101 -28.32 16.71 11.36
CA LEU A 101 -28.38 15.26 11.58
C LEU A 101 -28.96 14.91 12.97
N ARG A 102 -28.67 15.73 14.00
CA ARG A 102 -29.21 15.53 15.35
C ARG A 102 -30.74 15.63 15.46
N ARG A 103 -31.41 16.35 14.55
CA ARG A 103 -32.88 16.45 14.51
C ARG A 103 -33.51 15.22 13.83
N SER A 104 -32.94 14.75 12.73
CA SER A 104 -33.48 13.59 11.99
C SER A 104 -33.32 12.26 12.72
N PHE A 105 -32.21 12.06 13.45
CA PHE A 105 -32.02 10.86 14.28
C PHE A 105 -32.97 10.79 15.48
N ARG A 106 -33.37 11.93 16.05
CA ARG A 106 -34.29 11.99 17.20
C ARG A 106 -35.72 11.60 16.83
N VAL A 107 -36.16 11.96 15.62
CA VAL A 107 -37.48 11.60 15.09
C VAL A 107 -37.55 10.11 14.74
N ARG A 108 -36.51 9.55 14.10
CA ARG A 108 -36.47 8.10 13.78
C ARG A 108 -36.36 7.18 15.01
N SER A 109 -35.75 7.64 16.09
CA SER A 109 -35.54 6.82 17.30
C SER A 109 -36.82 6.61 18.13
N LYS A 110 -37.86 7.43 17.92
CA LYS A 110 -39.17 7.26 18.59
C LYS A 110 -40.11 6.30 17.85
N ILE A 111 -39.85 5.99 16.58
CA ILE A 111 -40.75 5.18 15.72
C ILE A 111 -40.45 3.66 15.75
N ARG A 112 -39.33 3.22 16.33
CA ARG A 112 -38.94 1.79 16.36
C ARG A 112 -38.85 1.16 17.76
N LYS A 113 -39.75 1.51 18.68
CA LYS A 113 -39.90 0.81 19.96
C LYS A 113 -40.98 -0.28 19.91
N ARG A 114 -40.89 -1.20 18.94
CA ARG A 114 -41.56 -2.51 19.03
C ARG A 114 -40.50 -3.58 19.24
N PRO A 115 -40.47 -4.30 20.37
CA PRO A 115 -39.51 -5.37 20.58
C PRO A 115 -39.83 -6.56 19.67
N PRO A 116 -38.86 -7.13 18.94
CA PRO A 116 -39.04 -8.45 18.34
C PRO A 116 -38.97 -9.54 19.42
N ALA A 117 -39.82 -10.56 19.24
CA ALA A 117 -39.97 -11.74 20.08
C ALA A 117 -38.66 -12.54 20.30
N PRO A 118 -38.59 -13.48 21.28
CA PRO A 118 -37.33 -13.93 21.86
C PRO A 118 -36.63 -14.96 20.97
N ARG A 119 -35.53 -14.54 20.32
CA ARG A 119 -34.44 -15.44 19.86
C ARG A 119 -33.17 -15.13 20.68
N ARG A 120 -33.24 -15.36 22.01
CA ARG A 120 -32.28 -14.81 22.99
C ARG A 120 -30.85 -15.38 22.86
N ALA A 121 -30.67 -16.64 22.48
CA ALA A 121 -29.33 -17.26 22.35
C ALA A 121 -28.58 -16.84 21.06
N ALA A 122 -29.26 -16.81 19.91
CA ALA A 122 -28.64 -16.32 18.67
C ALA A 122 -28.39 -14.79 18.71
N ALA A 123 -29.25 -14.04 19.41
CA ALA A 123 -29.06 -12.61 19.62
C ALA A 123 -27.85 -12.32 20.54
N SER A 124 -27.62 -13.10 21.59
CA SER A 124 -26.45 -12.93 22.46
C SER A 124 -25.14 -13.25 21.73
N ALA A 125 -25.10 -14.33 20.95
CA ALA A 125 -23.96 -14.66 20.08
C ALA A 125 -23.68 -13.56 19.04
N SER A 126 -24.72 -13.02 18.39
CA SER A 126 -24.59 -11.89 17.45
C SER A 126 -24.07 -10.62 18.14
N LEU A 127 -24.51 -10.32 19.37
CA LEU A 127 -24.02 -9.18 20.14
C LEU A 127 -22.55 -9.35 20.55
N LEU A 128 -22.14 -10.56 20.95
CA LEU A 128 -20.74 -10.88 21.23
C LEU A 128 -19.87 -10.73 19.98
N ALA A 129 -20.31 -11.27 18.84
CA ALA A 129 -19.62 -11.12 17.56
C ALA A 129 -19.46 -9.63 17.19
N LYS A 130 -20.52 -8.82 17.32
CA LYS A 130 -20.46 -7.36 17.10
C LYS A 130 -19.47 -6.67 18.03
N ARG A 131 -19.42 -7.05 19.31
CA ARG A 131 -18.44 -6.51 20.27
C ARG A 131 -17.01 -6.89 19.87
N MET A 132 -16.78 -8.13 19.43
CA MET A 132 -15.48 -8.59 18.96
C MET A 132 -15.03 -7.86 17.70
N VAL A 133 -15.91 -7.74 16.71
CA VAL A 133 -15.66 -6.98 15.47
C VAL A 133 -15.34 -5.53 15.82
N LYS A 134 -16.12 -4.87 16.68
CA LYS A 134 -15.85 -3.48 17.09
C LYS A 134 -14.46 -3.33 17.73
N LYS A 135 -14.03 -4.26 18.59
CA LYS A 135 -12.68 -4.24 19.18
C LYS A 135 -11.60 -4.41 18.11
N ARG A 136 -11.75 -5.38 17.20
CA ARG A 136 -10.80 -5.63 16.10
C ARG A 136 -10.72 -4.44 15.14
N THR A 137 -11.86 -3.87 14.77
CA THR A 137 -11.94 -2.64 13.97
C THR A 137 -11.21 -1.50 14.66
N GLN A 138 -11.36 -1.32 15.97
CA GLN A 138 -10.65 -0.26 16.69
C GLN A 138 -9.13 -0.45 16.68
N VAL A 139 -8.64 -1.69 16.78
CA VAL A 139 -7.21 -1.99 16.62
C VAL A 139 -6.77 -1.62 15.20
N LEU A 140 -7.54 -2.02 14.18
CA LEU A 140 -7.19 -1.72 12.80
C LEU A 140 -7.15 -0.21 12.50
N LYS A 141 -8.07 0.58 13.07
CA LYS A 141 -8.09 2.04 12.96
C LYS A 141 -6.81 2.71 13.48
N ARG A 142 -6.14 2.10 14.46
CA ARG A 142 -4.87 2.59 15.02
C ARG A 142 -3.64 2.17 14.21
N LEU A 143 -3.76 1.10 13.42
CA LEU A 143 -2.67 0.58 12.59
C LEU A 143 -2.58 1.26 11.23
N VAL A 144 -3.74 1.62 10.66
CA VAL A 144 -3.81 2.32 9.37
C VAL A 144 -3.64 3.82 9.60
N PRO A 145 -2.70 4.50 8.92
CA PRO A 145 -2.58 5.95 9.01
C PRO A 145 -3.91 6.64 8.69
N GLY A 146 -4.37 7.53 9.57
CA GLY A 146 -5.68 8.20 9.42
C GLY A 146 -6.90 7.30 9.65
N GLY A 147 -6.72 6.05 10.10
CA GLY A 147 -7.80 5.09 10.27
C GLY A 147 -8.87 5.48 11.29
N GLU A 148 -8.53 6.31 12.27
CA GLU A 148 -9.44 6.73 13.34
C GLU A 148 -10.68 7.50 12.85
N SER A 149 -10.55 8.23 11.74
CA SER A 149 -11.64 8.99 11.13
C SER A 149 -12.45 8.23 10.08
N LEU A 150 -12.04 7.00 9.72
CA LEU A 150 -12.67 6.21 8.65
C LEU A 150 -13.90 5.43 9.15
N ASP A 151 -14.87 5.23 8.25
CA ASP A 151 -15.92 4.21 8.43
C ASP A 151 -15.38 2.79 8.19
N ASP A 152 -16.12 1.78 8.62
CA ASP A 152 -15.63 0.40 8.67
C ASP A 152 -15.35 -0.20 7.28
N LEU A 153 -16.11 0.17 6.24
CA LEU A 153 -15.88 -0.32 4.87
C LEU A 153 -14.68 0.38 4.24
N SER A 154 -14.63 1.71 4.34
CA SER A 154 -13.47 2.52 3.95
C SER A 154 -12.18 2.04 4.60
N LEU A 155 -12.23 1.68 5.89
CA LEU A 155 -11.07 1.20 6.62
C LEU A 155 -10.47 -0.05 5.97
N LEU A 156 -11.32 -0.99 5.53
CA LEU A 156 -10.87 -2.21 4.87
C LEU A 156 -10.26 -1.93 3.50
N GLU A 157 -10.83 -1.01 2.72
CA GLU A 157 -10.29 -0.59 1.43
C GLU A 157 -8.91 0.06 1.58
N GLU A 158 -8.77 1.00 2.52
CA GLU A 158 -7.49 1.66 2.81
C GLU A 158 -6.48 0.65 3.40
N THR A 159 -6.92 -0.30 4.24
CA THR A 159 -6.04 -1.36 4.79
C THR A 159 -5.48 -2.24 3.69
N ARG A 160 -6.32 -2.72 2.78
CA ARG A 160 -5.90 -3.56 1.65
C ARG A 160 -4.84 -2.84 0.82
N ASP A 161 -5.07 -1.56 0.56
CA ASP A 161 -4.18 -0.71 -0.21
C ASP A 161 -2.84 -0.46 0.52
N TYR A 162 -2.91 -0.18 1.82
CA TYR A 162 -1.73 0.05 2.66
C TYR A 162 -0.86 -1.20 2.76
N ILE A 163 -1.45 -2.41 2.89
CA ILE A 163 -0.70 -3.68 2.88
C ILE A 163 0.10 -3.86 1.58
N VAL A 164 -0.49 -3.52 0.43
CA VAL A 164 0.22 -3.59 -0.86
C VAL A 164 1.44 -2.67 -0.87
N CYS A 165 1.30 -1.48 -0.28
CA CYS A 165 2.37 -0.49 -0.23
C CYS A 165 3.47 -0.86 0.78
N LEU A 166 3.11 -1.43 1.93
CA LEU A 166 4.06 -1.97 2.91
C LEU A 166 4.90 -3.12 2.31
N ARG A 167 4.28 -4.02 1.54
CA ARG A 167 5.03 -5.08 0.84
C ARG A 167 6.04 -4.48 -0.14
N ALA A 168 5.61 -3.48 -0.93
CA ALA A 168 6.52 -2.78 -1.84
C ALA A 168 7.66 -2.04 -1.12
N GLN A 169 7.41 -1.50 0.09
CA GLN A 169 8.44 -0.89 0.94
C GLN A 169 9.50 -1.89 1.33
N VAL A 170 9.09 -3.06 1.82
CA VAL A 170 10.03 -4.12 2.22
C VAL A 170 10.84 -4.58 1.00
N ASP A 171 10.17 -4.85 -0.13
CA ASP A 171 10.83 -5.28 -1.37
C ASP A 171 11.86 -4.25 -1.86
N LEU A 172 11.50 -2.96 -1.84
CA LEU A 172 12.37 -1.87 -2.28
C LEU A 172 13.59 -1.74 -1.37
N MET A 173 13.38 -1.73 -0.06
CA MET A 173 14.46 -1.59 0.93
C MET A 173 15.46 -2.75 0.82
N GLN A 174 14.97 -3.98 0.65
CA GLN A 174 15.83 -5.15 0.44
C GLN A 174 16.66 -5.03 -0.84
N ARG A 175 16.07 -4.58 -1.95
CA ARG A 175 16.78 -4.38 -3.21
C ARG A 175 17.88 -3.31 -3.08
N LEU A 176 17.59 -2.21 -2.41
CA LEU A 176 18.58 -1.16 -2.14
C LEU A 176 19.73 -1.68 -1.28
N THR A 177 19.45 -2.39 -0.19
CA THR A 177 20.48 -2.98 0.66
C THR A 177 21.34 -3.99 -0.09
N ASN A 178 20.75 -4.84 -0.94
CA ASN A 178 21.48 -5.82 -1.75
C ASN A 178 22.38 -5.14 -2.79
N ALA A 179 21.87 -4.14 -3.51
CA ALA A 179 22.64 -3.41 -4.52
C ALA A 179 23.84 -2.66 -3.89
N LEU A 180 23.62 -1.99 -2.76
CA LEU A 180 24.67 -1.27 -2.03
C LEU A 180 25.68 -2.24 -1.39
N GLY A 181 25.23 -3.41 -0.93
CA GLY A 181 26.08 -4.46 -0.38
C GLY A 181 26.97 -5.13 -1.43
N GLN A 182 26.48 -5.32 -2.66
CA GLN A 182 27.25 -5.86 -3.78
C GLN A 182 28.31 -4.87 -4.28
N SER A 183 27.96 -3.58 -4.38
CA SER A 183 28.91 -2.51 -4.76
C SER A 183 30.12 -2.44 -3.83
N LYS A 184 29.95 -2.78 -2.55
CA LYS A 184 31.04 -2.78 -1.56
C LYS A 184 32.01 -3.96 -1.72
N ARG A 185 31.57 -5.06 -2.35
CA ARG A 185 32.38 -6.26 -2.61
C ARG A 185 33.13 -6.19 -3.94
N SER A 186 32.62 -5.44 -4.92
CA SER A 186 33.29 -5.22 -6.21
C SER A 186 34.41 -4.17 -6.14
N GLY A 187 34.50 -3.37 -5.06
CA GLY A 187 35.58 -2.41 -4.81
C GLY A 187 36.88 -3.03 -4.24
N SER A 188 36.96 -4.36 -4.17
CA SER A 188 38.12 -5.10 -3.67
C SER A 188 38.73 -5.99 -4.76
N GLN A 189 38.79 -5.53 -6.02
CA GLN A 189 39.74 -6.09 -6.97
C GLN A 189 41.13 -5.46 -6.71
N PRO A 190 42.15 -6.22 -6.32
CA PRO A 190 43.52 -5.77 -6.48
C PRO A 190 43.81 -5.68 -7.99
N ALA A 191 44.19 -4.49 -8.45
CA ALA A 191 44.89 -4.34 -9.71
C ALA A 191 46.25 -5.04 -9.55
N CYS A 192 46.47 -6.16 -10.21
CA CYS A 192 47.81 -6.67 -10.48
C CYS A 192 47.80 -7.67 -11.63
N GLY A 193 48.72 -7.47 -12.58
CA GLY A 193 49.03 -8.45 -13.63
C GLY A 193 48.79 -7.96 -15.05
N ARG A 194 49.47 -6.88 -15.47
CA ARG A 194 49.90 -6.73 -16.85
C ARG A 194 51.04 -7.74 -17.06
N PRO A 195 50.97 -8.71 -17.97
CA PRO A 195 52.17 -9.36 -18.47
C PRO A 195 52.77 -8.42 -19.51
N GLU A 196 54.01 -8.03 -19.24
CA GLU A 196 54.86 -7.39 -20.23
C GLU A 196 55.18 -8.36 -21.37
N GLN A 197 55.50 -7.73 -22.47
CA GLN A 197 55.77 -8.28 -23.78
C GLN A 197 57.10 -9.04 -23.76
N GLU A 198 57.09 -10.31 -24.17
CA GLU A 198 58.28 -11.04 -24.59
C GLU A 198 58.00 -11.59 -26.00
N ASP A 199 58.88 -11.21 -26.92
CA ASP A 199 58.97 -11.63 -28.32
C ASP A 199 59.13 -13.15 -28.46
N SER A 200 58.55 -13.75 -29.51
CA SER A 200 59.24 -14.67 -30.43
C SER A 200 58.25 -15.50 -31.26
N CYS A 201 58.56 -15.59 -32.56
CA CYS A 201 57.84 -16.22 -33.66
C CYS A 201 57.66 -17.75 -33.51
N GLU A 202 56.52 -18.27 -33.96
CA GLU A 202 56.39 -19.11 -35.18
C GLU A 202 55.08 -19.90 -35.18
N GLY A 203 54.47 -19.99 -36.37
CA GLY A 203 53.97 -21.28 -36.85
C GLY A 203 52.52 -21.67 -36.54
N MET A 204 51.77 -21.80 -37.63
CA MET A 204 50.71 -22.80 -37.86
C MET A 204 49.23 -22.43 -37.62
N THR A 205 48.64 -21.84 -38.67
CA THR A 205 47.46 -22.38 -39.39
C THR A 205 46.33 -23.06 -38.61
N ARG A 206 45.15 -22.41 -38.53
CA ARG A 206 43.94 -22.68 -39.34
C ARG A 206 42.62 -22.27 -38.65
N LEU A 207 41.87 -21.44 -39.39
CA LEU A 207 40.41 -21.49 -39.60
C LEU A 207 39.46 -21.27 -38.41
N LEU A 208 38.84 -20.08 -38.39
CA LEU A 208 37.43 -19.88 -38.03
C LEU A 208 36.54 -20.36 -39.22
N PRO A 209 35.18 -20.38 -39.19
CA PRO A 209 34.27 -19.79 -38.20
C PRO A 209 32.89 -20.53 -37.98
N PHE A 210 32.02 -19.91 -37.16
CA PHE A 210 30.54 -20.01 -37.10
C PHE A 210 29.85 -21.40 -36.93
N SER A 211 29.04 -21.56 -35.87
CA SER A 211 27.57 -21.49 -35.97
C SER A 211 26.84 -21.80 -34.64
N SER A 212 25.84 -20.97 -34.37
CA SER A 212 24.60 -21.12 -33.59
C SER A 212 24.27 -22.47 -32.93
N CYS A 213 23.77 -22.43 -31.68
CA CYS A 213 22.43 -22.92 -31.32
C CYS A 213 22.12 -22.81 -29.80
N LEU A 214 21.05 -22.08 -29.49
CA LEU A 214 20.13 -22.26 -28.35
C LEU A 214 18.71 -22.28 -28.98
N PRO A 215 17.60 -22.81 -28.39
CA PRO A 215 17.36 -23.37 -27.05
C PRO A 215 16.40 -24.63 -27.13
N PRO A 216 15.40 -24.86 -26.24
CA PRO A 216 15.39 -25.13 -24.78
C PRO A 216 14.82 -26.54 -24.44
N ALA A 217 15.17 -27.10 -23.28
CA ALA A 217 14.56 -28.35 -22.78
C ALA A 217 13.57 -28.12 -21.62
N ALA A 218 12.32 -28.46 -21.89
CA ALA A 218 11.34 -29.17 -21.07
C ALA A 218 11.01 -28.68 -19.63
N VAL A 219 9.79 -28.17 -19.52
CA VAL A 219 8.98 -28.12 -18.29
C VAL A 219 8.28 -29.47 -18.12
N PRO A 220 8.30 -30.13 -16.94
CA PRO A 220 7.37 -31.21 -16.66
C PRO A 220 6.08 -30.67 -16.04
N LEU A 221 5.01 -30.89 -16.80
CA LEU A 221 3.61 -30.96 -16.42
C LEU A 221 3.41 -32.17 -15.48
N PHE A 222 2.81 -32.02 -14.30
CA PHE A 222 2.06 -33.10 -13.60
C PHE A 222 1.19 -32.44 -12.51
N GLN A 223 -0.09 -32.20 -12.81
CA GLN A 223 -1.26 -33.06 -12.56
C GLN A 223 -1.90 -32.76 -11.19
N VAL A 224 -3.02 -32.03 -11.27
CA VAL A 224 -3.97 -31.80 -10.18
C VAL A 224 -4.93 -32.99 -10.11
N PRO A 225 -5.20 -33.57 -8.93
CA PRO A 225 -6.32 -34.48 -8.74
C PRO A 225 -7.62 -33.69 -8.55
N VAL A 226 -8.56 -33.95 -9.46
CA VAL A 226 -9.96 -33.54 -9.42
C VAL A 226 -10.68 -34.31 -8.33
N HIS A 227 -11.26 -33.62 -7.35
CA HIS A 227 -12.30 -34.20 -6.49
C HIS A 227 -13.68 -33.70 -6.93
N ASN A 228 -14.45 -34.67 -7.37
CA ASN A 228 -15.83 -34.58 -7.85
C ASN A 228 -16.77 -34.39 -6.65
N GLY A 229 -17.65 -33.38 -6.70
CA GLY A 229 -18.55 -33.02 -5.60
C GLY A 229 -19.79 -32.31 -6.10
N LYS A 230 -20.78 -33.12 -6.46
CA LYS A 230 -22.12 -32.80 -7.00
C LYS A 230 -22.88 -31.79 -6.13
N GLY A 231 -23.64 -30.90 -6.77
CA GLY A 231 -24.58 -30.02 -6.07
C GLY A 231 -25.16 -28.86 -6.89
N THR A 232 -25.69 -29.13 -8.09
CA THR A 232 -26.53 -28.18 -8.83
C THR A 232 -27.92 -28.10 -8.19
N VAL A 233 -28.35 -26.90 -7.80
CA VAL A 233 -29.78 -26.57 -7.59
C VAL A 233 -30.11 -25.41 -8.54
N PRO A 234 -31.13 -25.55 -9.40
CA PRO A 234 -31.39 -24.59 -10.47
C PRO A 234 -32.12 -23.33 -9.98
N CYS A 235 -31.78 -22.23 -10.65
CA CYS A 235 -32.55 -20.98 -10.65
C CYS A 235 -33.97 -21.20 -11.18
N ASN A 236 -34.94 -20.56 -10.55
CA ASN A 236 -36.29 -20.38 -11.07
C ASN A 236 -36.53 -18.89 -11.37
N PRO A 237 -36.64 -18.47 -12.64
CA PRO A 237 -37.17 -17.17 -13.02
C PRO A 237 -38.65 -17.28 -13.46
N HIS A 238 -39.40 -16.18 -13.26
CA HIS A 238 -40.79 -15.90 -13.70
C HIS A 238 -41.99 -16.31 -12.82
N ARG A 239 -42.58 -15.30 -12.17
CA ARG A 239 -43.99 -14.84 -12.38
C ARG A 239 -44.17 -13.47 -11.70
N GLN A 240 -44.14 -12.39 -12.49
CA GLN A 240 -45.31 -11.63 -13.00
C GLN A 240 -46.22 -10.98 -11.94
N VAL A 241 -46.26 -9.65 -12.03
CA VAL A 241 -47.45 -8.76 -12.08
C VAL A 241 -48.43 -8.79 -10.91
N SER A 242 -48.50 -7.66 -10.19
CA SER A 242 -49.75 -6.92 -9.88
C SER A 242 -49.38 -5.59 -9.20
N SER A 243 -49.48 -4.46 -9.91
CA SER A 243 -50.61 -3.51 -9.82
C SER A 243 -50.73 -2.88 -8.42
N ARG A 244 -50.33 -1.60 -8.30
CA ARG A 244 -51.26 -0.46 -8.28
C ARG A 244 -52.11 -0.43 -7.01
N TRP A 245 -51.70 0.40 -6.05
CA TRP A 245 -52.62 1.24 -5.26
C TRP A 245 -51.94 2.58 -4.98
N ASP A 246 -52.16 3.47 -5.93
CA ASP A 246 -52.25 4.91 -5.73
C ASP A 246 -53.46 5.15 -4.82
N MET A 247 -53.28 5.78 -3.67
CA MET A 247 -54.39 6.39 -2.96
C MET A 247 -53.89 7.61 -2.19
N LYS A 248 -54.53 8.70 -2.58
CA LYS A 248 -54.23 10.09 -2.38
C LYS A 248 -55.16 10.60 -1.29
N LYS A 249 -54.57 11.35 -0.35
CA LYS A 249 -55.19 12.44 0.43
C LYS A 249 -56.24 12.08 1.51
N PRO A 250 -56.57 13.01 2.41
CA PRO A 250 -56.12 14.41 2.55
C PRO A 250 -54.92 14.64 3.50
#